data_AF-W9N705-F1
#
_entry.id   AF-W9N705-F1
#
_cell.length_a   1.000
_cell.length_b   1.000
_cell.length_c   1.000
_cell.angle_alpha   90.00
_cell.angle_beta   90.00
_cell.angle_gamma   90.00
#
_symmetry.space_group_name_H-M   'P 1'
#
loop_
_entity.id
_entity.type
_entity.pdbx_description
1 polymer ?
#
loop_
_entity_poly.entity_id
_entity_poly.type
_entity_poly.pdbx_seq_one_letter_code
_entity_poly.pdbx_strand_id
1 'polypeptide(L)' 'MYRRGAGVPGGSILRIGTVDDFKLSETALRPTIEQYTKHRVDWIKDIENMVQIEGQASLEEIVGQASV' A
#
# COMPACT_ATOMS: atom_id res chain seq x y z
N MET A 1 9.23 -2.35 11.00
CA MET A 1 8.31 -2.66 12.13
C MET A 1 7.13 -1.68 12.16
N TYR A 2 5.91 -2.17 12.37
CA TYR A 2 4.63 -1.54 11.97
C TYR A 2 4.36 -0.13 12.55
N ARG A 3 3.77 0.74 11.72
CA ARG A 3 3.18 2.01 12.14
C ARG A 3 1.70 1.78 12.45
N ARG A 4 1.22 2.36 13.56
CA ARG A 4 -0.21 2.51 13.85
C ARG A 4 -0.59 3.98 13.68
N GLY A 5 -1.79 4.22 13.19
CA GLY A 5 -2.30 5.57 12.97
C GLY A 5 -3.77 5.67 13.35
N ALA A 6 -4.19 6.83 13.86
CA ALA A 6 -5.58 7.09 14.19
C ALA A 6 -6.50 7.07 12.95
N GLY A 7 -5.95 7.30 11.75
CA GLY A 7 -6.70 7.23 10.49
C GLY A 7 -7.04 5.80 10.04
N VAL A 8 -6.42 4.77 10.60
CA VAL A 8 -6.75 3.36 10.33
C VAL A 8 -6.78 2.58 11.65
N PRO A 9 -7.81 2.78 12.49
CA PRO A 9 -7.92 2.09 13.77
C PRO A 9 -7.94 0.57 13.59
N GLY A 10 -7.15 -0.15 14.39
CA GLY A 10 -6.99 -1.61 14.26
C GLY A 10 -6.06 -2.06 13.13
N GLY A 11 -5.73 -1.18 12.18
CA GLY A 11 -4.78 -1.45 11.11
C GLY A 11 -3.31 -1.41 11.58
N SER A 12 -2.48 -2.24 10.96
CA SER A 12 -1.02 -2.22 11.13
C SER A 12 -0.34 -1.93 9.79
N ILE A 13 0.29 -0.77 9.67
CA ILE A 13 0.95 -0.34 8.43
C ILE A 13 2.39 -0.87 8.45
N LEU A 14 2.65 -1.94 7.70
CA LEU A 14 3.98 -2.55 7.62
C LEU A 14 4.95 -1.70 6.80
N ARG A 15 6.21 -1.64 7.24
CA ARG A 15 7.32 -1.18 6.41
C ARG A 15 8.09 -2.40 5.92
N ILE A 16 8.07 -2.66 4.61
CA ILE A 16 8.60 -3.91 4.01
C ILE A 16 10.12 -4.01 4.12
N GLY A 17 10.86 -2.90 4.19
CA GLY A 17 12.34 -2.92 4.21
C GLY A 17 13.01 -3.65 5.39
N THR A 18 12.26 -4.14 6.38
CA THR A 18 12.77 -5.00 7.45
C THR A 18 12.39 -6.48 7.29
N VAL A 19 11.73 -6.86 6.20
CA VAL A 19 11.32 -8.23 5.90
C VAL A 19 12.35 -8.84 4.95
N ASP A 20 13.13 -9.80 5.45
CA ASP A 20 14.13 -10.53 4.66
C ASP A 20 13.53 -11.86 4.14
N ASP A 21 12.45 -11.74 3.37
CA ASP A 21 11.80 -12.85 2.68
C ASP A 21 11.21 -12.35 1.35
N PHE A 22 11.86 -12.72 0.25
CA PHE A 22 11.46 -12.34 -1.10
C PHE A 22 10.14 -12.98 -1.52
N LYS A 23 9.90 -14.25 -1.16
CA LYS A 23 8.67 -14.95 -1.52
C LYS A 23 7.47 -14.26 -0.88
N LEU A 24 7.62 -13.85 0.38
CA LEU A 24 6.58 -13.12 1.09
C LEU A 24 6.34 -11.73 0.49
N SER A 25 7.42 -11.05 0.08
CA SER A 25 7.38 -9.72 -0.56
C SER A 25 6.73 -9.73 -1.94
N GLU A 26 6.91 -10.80 -2.71
CA GLU A 26 6.29 -10.99 -4.02
C GLU A 26 4.82 -11.43 -3.95
N THR A 27 4.38 -11.95 -2.80
CA THR A 27 3.04 -12.50 -2.61
C THR A 27 2.23 -11.68 -1.60
N ALA A 28 2.11 -12.15 -0.36
CA ALA A 28 1.18 -11.60 0.63
C ALA A 28 1.50 -10.17 1.06
N LEU A 29 2.75 -9.70 0.87
CA LEU A 29 3.15 -8.33 1.17
C LEU A 29 3.27 -7.46 -0.08
N ARG A 30 2.93 -7.96 -1.26
CA ARG A 30 2.88 -7.15 -2.47
C ARG A 30 1.85 -6.03 -2.26
N PRO A 31 2.22 -4.75 -2.43
CA PRO A 31 1.26 -3.68 -2.29
C PRO A 31 0.12 -3.81 -3.32
N THR A 32 -1.07 -3.35 -2.94
CA THR A 32 -2.25 -3.33 -3.81
C THR A 32 -2.71 -1.91 -4.14
N ILE A 33 -2.22 -0.92 -3.40
CA ILE A 33 -2.59 0.50 -3.51
C ILE A 33 -1.33 1.36 -3.55
N GLU A 34 -1.32 2.30 -4.47
CA GLU A 34 -0.38 3.42 -4.52
C GLU A 34 -1.07 4.71 -4.13
N GLN A 35 -0.52 5.41 -3.13
CA GLN A 35 -1.09 6.65 -2.59
C GLN A 35 -0.29 7.87 -3.07
N TYR A 36 -0.92 9.05 -3.03
CA TYR A 36 -0.34 10.34 -3.41
C TYR A 36 0.10 10.44 -4.88
N THR A 37 -0.64 9.80 -5.78
CA THR A 37 -0.27 9.68 -7.20
C THR A 37 -0.47 10.96 -8.00
N LYS A 38 -1.25 11.92 -7.50
CA LYS A 38 -1.65 13.16 -8.20
C LYS A 38 -0.49 13.99 -8.74
N HIS A 39 0.60 14.05 -7.99
CA HIS A 39 1.78 14.86 -8.31
C HIS A 39 3.03 13.99 -8.45
N ARG A 40 2.86 12.73 -8.84
CA ARG A 40 3.99 11.84 -9.16
C ARG A 40 4.73 12.39 -10.39
N VAL A 41 6.05 12.30 -10.31
CA VAL A 41 6.96 12.67 -11.40
C VAL A 41 6.86 11.67 -12.56
N ASP A 42 6.85 12.16 -13.80
CA ASP A 42 6.55 11.36 -15.01
C ASP A 42 7.53 10.20 -15.31
N TRP A 43 8.73 10.25 -14.73
CA TRP A 43 9.74 9.19 -14.87
C TRP A 43 9.47 7.99 -13.96
N ILE A 44 8.61 8.12 -12.95
CA ILE A 44 8.10 7.00 -12.15
C ILE A 44 6.81 6.53 -12.81
N LYS A 45 6.80 5.28 -13.27
CA LYS A 45 5.60 4.65 -13.83
C LYS A 45 4.77 3.99 -12.73
N ASP A 46 3.47 3.90 -12.98
CA ASP A 46 2.54 3.15 -12.13
C ASP A 46 2.96 1.68 -12.06
N ILE A 47 2.76 1.07 -10.90
CA ILE A 47 3.01 -0.35 -10.72
C ILE A 47 1.80 -1.11 -11.25
N GLU A 48 2.08 -2.14 -12.04
CA GLU A 48 1.05 -2.97 -12.65
C GLU A 48 0.11 -3.56 -11.60
N ASN A 49 -1.20 -3.57 -11.89
CA ASN A 49 -2.22 -4.15 -11.02
C ASN A 49 -2.28 -3.52 -9.61
N MET A 50 -1.86 -2.26 -9.44
CA MET A 50 -2.10 -1.49 -8.22
C MET A 50 -3.12 -0.39 -8.46
N VAL A 51 -4.00 -0.19 -7.48
CA VAL A 51 -4.97 0.91 -7.50
C VAL A 51 -4.26 2.23 -7.22
N GLN A 52 -4.47 3.20 -8.10
CA GLN A 52 -3.84 4.52 -8.01
C GLN A 52 -4.76 5.49 -7.26
N ILE A 53 -4.28 6.02 -6.14
CA ILE A 53 -5.02 6.96 -5.28
C ILE A 53 -4.29 8.29 -5.24
N GLU A 54 -4.97 9.35 -5.65
CA GLU A 54 -4.39 10.70 -5.76
C GLU A 54 -3.89 11.27 -4.42
N GLY A 55 -4.45 10.81 -3.29
CA GLY A 55 -4.16 11.28 -1.95
C GLY A 55 -3.94 10.15 -0.95
N GLN A 56 -4.34 10.38 0.30
CA GLN A 56 -4.33 9.33 1.32
C GLN A 56 -5.52 8.38 1.09
N ALA A 57 -5.28 7.07 1.10
CA ALA A 57 -6.32 6.07 0.97
C ALA A 57 -7.28 6.08 2.17
N SER A 58 -8.56 5.91 1.90
CA SER A 58 -9.62 5.74 2.90
C SER A 58 -9.64 4.30 3.45
N LEU A 59 -10.35 4.09 4.56
CA LEU A 59 -10.49 2.75 5.13
C LEU A 59 -11.26 1.82 4.18
N GLU A 60 -12.26 2.35 3.48
CA GLU A 60 -13.07 1.61 2.51
C GLU A 60 -12.22 1.15 1.32
N GLU A 61 -11.34 2.00 0.81
CA GLU A 61 -10.41 1.66 -0.27
C GLU A 61 -9.42 0.58 0.15
N ILE A 62 -8.87 0.67 1.37
CA ILE A 62 -7.96 -0.32 1.94
C ILE A 62 -8.65 -1.69 2.11
N VAL A 63 -9.86 -1.71 2.68
CA VAL A 63 -10.60 -2.95 2.95
C VAL A 63 -11.16 -3.56 1.67
N GLY A 64 -11.61 -2.73 0.72
CA GLY A 64 -12.10 -3.19 -0.58
C GLY A 64 -11.05 -3.94 -1.38
N GLN A 65 -9.76 -3.58 -1.23
CA GLN A 65 -8.64 -4.29 -1.86
C GLN A 65 -8.16 -5.51 -1.07
N ALA A 66 -8.40 -5.59 0.24
CA ALA A 66 -8.04 -6.74 1.07
C ALA A 66 -9.02 -7.92 0.98
N SER A 67 -10.18 -7.70 0.34
CA SER A 67 -11.29 -8.67 0.26
C SER A 67 -11.33 -9.46 -1.06
N VAL A 68 -10.31 -9.30 -1.91
CA VAL A 68 -10.14 -10.03 -3.19
C VAL A 68 -9.00 -11.04 -3.07
#